data_AF-A0A1Y4HX63-F1
#
_entry.id   AF-A0A1Y4HX63-F1
#
_cell.length_a   1.000
_cell.length_b   1.000
_cell.length_c   1.000
_cell.angle_alpha   90.00
_cell.angle_beta   90.00
_cell.angle_gamma   90.00
#
_symmetry.space_group_name_H-M   'P 1'
#
loop_
_entity.id
_entity.type
_entity.pdbx_description
1 polymer ?
#
loop_
_entity_poly.entity_id
_entity_poly.type
_entity_poly.pdbx_seq_one_letter_code
_entity_poly.pdbx_strand_id
1 'polypeptide(L)'
;MEYYVQSRWKLQGRKLVYYGLRNKEHLFENEIHLSRKQAVLIASLPRDLNHFEEKSLQPLIGVQIVSRNQLRAIPNSVEEATFCKNCCANDFMIPGIEFDEKGLCPLCQAKEEEKGLVSLVPVITEIPRAKHSRFDAALFYTGGKDSTFLLYYLSEVMGLRILAMTWEIPWMSENAKQSIENAKQRLGKVEFICRTVSRQDLMRIYHRLYLLNGNTCACPSLAYMLFYPEMVANRVPYFLAGNEPVQMLGLFYNHMAPKFAYSFEKRRFLNILISVWRLLTLRPPLKKGQLHTLMTMKQLAYGGNPIKERLYPNELLSNVTKALHSVPELLPPLKRAIRSSSRSGRIPAFVHLDFNAACGGRYDWKNVKELLVKTCGWVPPSDAGQGLHTSCCIERCKEHSQFIRFRACESRMIPFSALELALASRDHYVTREEAIYELKNTLGFCQEPVCEYMLIQKILEESP
;
A
#
# COMPACT_ATOMS: atom_id res chain seq x y z
N MET A 1 8.29 34.00 -27.53
CA MET A 1 8.91 33.25 -26.43
C MET A 1 8.20 31.92 -26.36
N GLU A 2 8.94 30.83 -26.57
CA GLU A 2 8.31 29.51 -26.70
C GLU A 2 7.81 29.01 -25.34
N TYR A 3 6.54 28.62 -25.29
CA TYR A 3 5.89 28.10 -24.08
C TYR A 3 5.84 26.58 -24.11
N TYR A 4 6.03 25.99 -22.94
CA TYR A 4 6.05 24.56 -22.67
C TYR A 4 5.05 24.23 -21.58
N VAL A 5 4.49 23.02 -21.62
CA VAL A 5 3.84 22.45 -20.43
C VAL A 5 4.93 22.12 -19.42
N GLN A 6 4.80 22.64 -18.20
CA GLN A 6 5.72 22.39 -17.09
C GLN A 6 5.87 20.89 -16.86
N SER A 7 7.07 20.46 -16.52
CA SER A 7 7.37 19.07 -16.22
C SER A 7 6.39 18.52 -15.19
N ARG A 8 6.02 17.25 -15.39
CA ARG A 8 5.08 16.49 -14.54
C ARG A 8 3.61 16.91 -14.66
N TRP A 9 3.27 17.93 -15.45
CA TRP A 9 1.90 18.17 -15.88
C TRP A 9 1.63 17.51 -17.23
N LYS A 10 0.54 16.75 -17.34
CA LYS A 10 0.15 16.05 -18.57
C LYS A 10 -1.30 16.37 -18.92
N LEU A 11 -1.54 16.75 -20.17
CA LEU A 11 -2.90 16.99 -20.67
C LEU A 11 -3.62 15.64 -20.86
N GLN A 12 -4.82 15.52 -20.29
CA GLN A 12 -5.70 14.36 -20.43
C GLN A 12 -7.12 14.83 -20.75
N GLY A 13 -7.47 14.78 -22.03
CA GLY A 13 -8.73 15.33 -22.52
C GLY A 13 -8.84 16.82 -22.19
N ARG A 14 -9.71 17.18 -21.25
CA ARG A 14 -9.94 18.57 -20.80
C ARG A 14 -9.40 18.85 -19.39
N LYS A 15 -8.42 18.07 -18.94
CA LYS A 15 -7.78 18.23 -17.65
C LYS A 15 -6.28 18.29 -17.81
N LEU A 16 -5.63 19.15 -17.03
CA LEU A 16 -4.20 19.05 -16.79
C LEU A 16 -3.99 18.29 -15.48
N VAL A 17 -3.23 17.20 -15.54
CA VAL A 17 -3.02 16.28 -14.42
C VAL A 17 -1.57 16.34 -13.97
N TYR A 18 -1.36 16.57 -12.68
CA TYR A 18 -0.03 16.57 -12.06
C TYR A 18 0.37 15.17 -11.60
N TYR A 19 1.61 14.80 -11.91
CA TYR A 19 2.23 13.53 -11.55
C TYR A 19 3.41 13.78 -10.60
N GLY A 20 3.10 13.92 -9.32
CA GLY A 20 4.07 14.32 -8.32
C GLY A 20 3.42 14.44 -6.95
N LEU A 21 4.14 15.04 -6.01
CA LEU A 21 3.63 15.37 -4.68
C LEU A 21 3.86 16.85 -4.42
N ARG A 22 2.77 17.62 -4.35
CA ARG A 22 2.81 19.08 -4.19
C ARG A 22 2.97 19.47 -2.73
N ASN A 23 3.42 20.70 -2.50
CA ASN A 23 3.51 21.26 -1.14
C ASN A 23 2.16 21.16 -0.40
N LYS A 24 2.25 21.14 0.93
CA LYS A 24 1.15 20.82 1.85
C LYS A 24 -0.17 21.54 1.57
N GLU A 25 -0.12 22.80 1.15
CA GLU A 25 -1.28 23.63 0.81
C GLU A 25 -2.08 23.06 -0.38
N HIS A 26 -1.38 22.36 -1.29
CA HIS A 26 -1.91 21.84 -2.54
C HIS A 26 -1.74 20.31 -2.67
N LEU A 27 -1.54 19.61 -1.56
CA LEU A 27 -1.07 18.21 -1.51
C LEU A 27 -1.81 17.25 -2.46
N PHE A 28 -3.13 17.40 -2.58
CA PHE A 28 -3.99 16.58 -3.43
C PHE A 28 -4.63 17.35 -4.60
N GLU A 29 -4.24 18.60 -4.82
CA GLU A 29 -4.72 19.45 -5.91
C GLU A 29 -3.97 19.13 -7.20
N ASN A 30 -4.18 17.92 -7.72
CA ASN A 30 -3.43 17.38 -8.86
C ASN A 30 -4.18 17.47 -10.19
N GLU A 31 -5.35 18.10 -10.24
CA GLU A 31 -6.16 18.24 -11.44
C GLU A 31 -6.65 19.67 -11.64
N ILE A 32 -6.45 20.21 -12.85
CA ILE A 32 -6.99 21.49 -13.29
C ILE A 32 -7.94 21.24 -14.45
N HIS A 33 -9.18 21.71 -14.33
CA HIS A 33 -10.16 21.61 -15.41
C HIS A 33 -9.97 22.75 -16.41
N LEU A 34 -9.97 22.40 -17.70
CA LEU A 34 -9.70 23.32 -18.79
C LEU A 34 -10.95 23.58 -19.64
N SER A 35 -11.08 24.81 -20.12
CA SER A 35 -11.98 25.11 -21.24
C SER A 35 -11.53 24.34 -22.49
N ARG A 36 -12.44 24.14 -23.45
CA ARG A 36 -12.10 23.47 -24.72
C ARG A 36 -10.99 24.22 -25.47
N LYS A 37 -11.04 25.57 -25.44
CA LYS A 37 -10.02 26.43 -26.05
C LYS A 37 -8.66 26.23 -25.38
N GLN A 38 -8.59 26.25 -24.05
CA GLN A 38 -7.34 26.05 -23.32
C GLN A 38 -6.74 24.66 -23.59
N ALA A 39 -7.55 23.60 -23.60
CA ALA A 39 -7.06 22.25 -23.90
C ALA A 39 -6.43 22.15 -25.30
N VAL A 40 -7.05 22.75 -26.32
CA VAL A 40 -6.49 22.78 -27.68
C VAL A 40 -5.19 23.58 -27.73
N LEU A 41 -5.12 24.72 -27.07
CA LEU A 41 -3.89 25.53 -27.02
C LEU A 41 -2.75 24.77 -26.32
N ILE A 42 -3.02 24.15 -25.17
CA ILE A 42 -2.03 23.39 -24.40
C ILE A 42 -1.55 22.16 -25.19
N ALA A 43 -2.44 21.48 -25.92
CA ALA A 43 -2.07 20.36 -26.79
C ALA A 43 -1.13 20.75 -27.94
N SER A 44 -1.11 22.04 -28.32
CA SER A 44 -0.24 22.56 -29.37
C SER A 44 1.13 23.03 -28.89
N LEU A 45 1.42 22.95 -27.60
CA LEU A 45 2.74 23.26 -27.04
C LEU A 45 3.72 22.09 -27.26
N PRO A 46 5.02 22.34 -27.51
CA PRO A 46 5.69 23.63 -27.40
C PRO A 46 5.57 24.52 -28.64
N ARG A 47 5.29 25.82 -28.44
CA ARG A 47 5.33 26.87 -29.49
C ARG A 47 5.22 28.28 -28.89
N ASP A 48 5.43 29.29 -29.71
CA ASP A 48 5.06 30.68 -29.39
C ASP A 48 3.54 30.85 -29.35
N LEU A 49 3.09 31.67 -28.40
CA LEU A 49 1.69 32.07 -28.25
C LEU A 49 1.52 33.53 -28.65
N ASN A 50 0.41 33.87 -29.30
CA ASN A 50 0.05 35.27 -29.51
C ASN A 50 -0.64 35.87 -28.28
N HIS A 51 -0.79 37.19 -28.24
CA HIS A 51 -1.36 37.91 -27.10
C HIS A 51 -2.76 37.39 -26.66
N PHE A 52 -3.63 37.00 -27.60
CA PHE A 52 -4.96 36.48 -27.25
C PHE A 52 -4.91 35.05 -26.67
N GLU A 53 -3.96 34.24 -27.14
CA GLU A 53 -3.71 32.89 -26.63
C GLU A 53 -3.10 32.94 -25.23
N GLU A 54 -2.10 33.80 -25.02
CA GLU A 54 -1.51 34.06 -23.70
C GLU A 54 -2.57 34.52 -22.71
N LYS A 55 -3.42 35.48 -23.08
CA LYS A 55 -4.53 35.95 -22.24
C LYS A 55 -5.51 34.82 -21.90
N SER A 56 -5.68 33.83 -22.77
CA SER A 56 -6.55 32.67 -22.53
C SER A 56 -5.93 31.65 -21.56
N LEU A 57 -4.60 31.63 -21.44
CA LEU A 57 -3.82 30.76 -20.55
C LEU A 57 -3.26 31.50 -19.33
N GLN A 58 -3.54 32.79 -19.16
CA GLN A 58 -2.93 33.65 -18.14
C GLN A 58 -2.95 33.07 -16.71
N PRO A 59 -4.00 32.37 -16.23
CA PRO A 59 -3.99 31.74 -14.90
C PRO A 59 -2.99 30.57 -14.76
N LEU A 60 -2.50 30.03 -15.87
CA LEU A 60 -1.61 28.87 -15.93
C LEU A 60 -0.15 29.26 -16.24
N ILE A 61 0.06 30.45 -16.80
CA ILE A 61 1.39 30.94 -17.17
C ILE A 61 2.23 31.19 -15.91
N GLY A 62 3.49 30.73 -15.95
CA GLY A 62 4.43 30.80 -14.83
C GLY A 62 4.32 29.65 -13.84
N VAL A 63 3.27 28.82 -13.93
CA VAL A 63 3.06 27.68 -13.02
C VAL A 63 2.98 26.37 -13.81
N GLN A 64 1.93 26.18 -14.60
CA GLN A 64 1.74 24.98 -15.41
C GLN A 64 2.24 25.15 -16.84
N ILE A 65 2.22 26.37 -17.36
CA ILE A 65 2.76 26.72 -18.67
C ILE A 65 3.93 27.67 -18.46
N VAL A 66 5.11 27.30 -18.92
CA VAL A 66 6.36 28.01 -18.60
C VAL A 66 7.22 28.18 -19.82
N SER A 67 8.17 29.12 -19.79
CA SER A 67 9.20 29.24 -20.82
C SER A 67 10.24 28.13 -20.65
N ARG A 68 11.03 27.86 -21.71
CA ARG A 68 12.07 26.81 -21.71
C ARG A 68 13.03 26.88 -20.50
N ASN A 69 13.46 28.07 -20.11
CA ASN A 69 14.38 28.28 -18.97
C ASN A 69 13.76 28.03 -17.59
N GLN A 70 12.43 27.96 -17.51
CA GLN A 70 11.69 27.69 -16.27
C GLN A 70 11.18 26.23 -16.19
N LEU A 71 11.46 25.43 -17.22
CA LEU A 71 11.08 24.02 -17.25
C LEU A 71 11.92 23.25 -16.22
N ARG A 72 11.26 22.55 -15.29
CA ARG A 72 11.96 21.78 -14.26
C ARG A 72 12.58 20.53 -14.88
N ALA A 73 13.87 20.32 -14.69
CA ALA A 73 14.52 19.07 -15.06
C ALA A 73 14.04 17.91 -14.17
N ILE A 74 14.04 16.70 -14.71
CA ILE A 74 13.85 15.47 -13.94
C ILE A 74 15.23 14.80 -13.85
N PRO A 75 15.78 14.56 -12.65
CA PRO A 75 17.11 13.97 -12.52
C PRO A 75 17.15 12.56 -13.12
N ASN A 76 18.29 12.18 -13.70
CA ASN A 76 18.47 10.87 -14.33
C ASN A 76 19.04 9.81 -13.38
N SER A 77 19.58 10.23 -12.24
CA SER A 77 20.13 9.36 -11.20
C SER A 77 19.81 9.89 -9.81
N VAL A 78 20.06 9.06 -8.79
CA VAL A 78 19.93 9.47 -7.39
C VAL A 78 20.98 10.52 -7.03
N GLU A 79 22.15 10.48 -7.67
CA GLU A 79 23.28 11.40 -7.45
C GLU A 79 22.97 12.83 -7.90
N GLU A 80 22.15 12.98 -8.95
CA GLU A 80 21.69 14.27 -9.46
C GLU A 80 20.48 14.82 -8.69
N ALA A 81 19.90 14.03 -7.78
CA ALA A 81 18.63 14.35 -7.14
C ALA A 81 18.76 15.42 -6.06
N THR A 82 17.75 16.27 -5.96
CA THR A 82 17.57 17.17 -4.83
C THR A 82 16.88 16.42 -3.70
N PHE A 83 17.54 16.33 -2.55
CA PHE A 83 16.99 15.69 -1.36
C PHE A 83 16.29 16.68 -0.43
N CYS A 84 15.25 16.20 0.23
CA CYS A 84 14.70 16.83 1.43
C CYS A 84 15.80 16.98 2.48
N LYS A 85 15.79 18.11 3.20
CA LYS A 85 16.75 18.34 4.30
C LYS A 85 16.50 17.48 5.54
N ASN A 86 15.29 16.94 5.71
CA ASN A 86 14.90 16.21 6.93
C ASN A 86 14.72 14.69 6.72
N CYS A 87 14.43 14.23 5.51
CA CYS A 87 14.22 12.81 5.21
C CYS A 87 14.94 12.39 3.92
N CYS A 88 14.81 11.13 3.50
CA CYS A 88 15.45 10.64 2.27
C CYS A 88 14.66 10.93 0.97
N ALA A 89 13.46 11.52 1.06
CA ALA A 89 12.67 11.87 -0.13
C ALA A 89 13.45 12.78 -1.07
N ASN A 90 13.38 12.50 -2.38
CA ASN A 90 14.04 13.27 -3.42
C ASN A 90 13.22 13.25 -4.73
N ASP A 91 13.57 14.15 -5.63
CA ASP A 91 12.93 14.34 -6.94
C ASP A 91 13.34 13.29 -8.00
N PHE A 92 14.28 12.39 -7.70
CA PHE A 92 14.53 11.22 -8.52
C PHE A 92 13.54 10.10 -8.23
N MET A 93 13.37 9.69 -6.96
CA MET A 93 12.44 8.61 -6.56
C MET A 93 10.97 9.02 -6.62
N ILE A 94 10.68 10.32 -6.43
CA ILE A 94 9.34 10.91 -6.61
C ILE A 94 9.47 12.11 -7.58
N PRO A 95 9.56 11.86 -8.90
CA PRO A 95 9.58 12.94 -9.89
C PRO A 95 8.35 13.84 -9.76
N GLY A 96 8.58 15.15 -9.61
CA GLY A 96 7.52 16.11 -9.31
C GLY A 96 7.18 16.22 -7.83
N ILE A 97 8.07 15.80 -6.92
CA ILE A 97 7.98 16.26 -5.54
C ILE A 97 8.36 17.74 -5.47
N GLU A 98 7.59 18.53 -4.73
CA GLU A 98 7.90 19.93 -4.47
C GLU A 98 8.68 20.08 -3.16
N PHE A 99 9.50 21.12 -3.07
CA PHE A 99 10.17 21.51 -1.84
C PHE A 99 9.75 22.94 -1.50
N ASP A 100 9.55 23.20 -0.22
CA ASP A 100 9.33 24.58 0.26
C ASP A 100 10.65 25.37 0.29
N GLU A 101 10.58 26.64 0.66
CA GLU A 101 11.75 27.53 0.78
C GLU A 101 12.79 27.03 1.78
N LYS A 102 12.39 26.18 2.75
CA LYS A 102 13.29 25.58 3.73
C LYS A 102 13.98 24.33 3.18
N GLY A 103 13.54 23.79 2.04
CA GLY A 103 14.01 22.54 1.46
C GLY A 103 13.33 21.30 2.07
N LEU A 104 12.12 21.45 2.62
CA LEU A 104 11.32 20.35 3.15
C LEU A 104 10.37 19.84 2.07
N CYS A 105 10.29 18.52 1.93
CA CYS A 105 9.30 17.88 1.06
C CYS A 105 7.90 17.87 1.71
N PRO A 106 6.83 17.56 0.96
CA PRO A 106 5.46 17.65 1.47
C PRO A 106 5.19 16.65 2.59
N LEU A 107 5.86 15.50 2.58
CA LEU A 107 5.79 14.51 3.66
C LEU A 107 6.31 15.09 4.98
N CYS A 108 7.35 15.93 4.95
CA CYS A 108 7.84 16.59 6.16
C CYS A 108 6.95 17.77 6.58
N GLN A 109 6.41 18.52 5.61
CA GLN A 109 5.52 19.66 5.87
C GLN A 109 4.20 19.23 6.53
N ALA A 110 3.65 18.07 6.13
CA ALA A 110 2.32 17.60 6.52
C ALA A 110 2.27 16.71 7.78
N LYS A 111 3.38 16.60 8.52
CA LYS A 111 3.47 15.76 9.73
C LYS A 111 2.37 16.03 10.75
N GLU A 112 1.96 17.28 10.90
CA GLU A 112 0.90 17.68 11.82
C GLU A 112 -0.50 17.29 11.32
N GLU A 113 -0.77 17.41 10.01
CA GLU A 113 -2.04 17.01 9.39
C GLU A 113 -2.32 15.51 9.45
N GLU A 114 -1.25 14.73 9.55
CA GLU A 114 -1.28 13.27 9.66
C GLU A 114 -1.64 12.78 11.06
N LYS A 115 -1.63 13.64 12.08
CA LYS A 115 -1.99 13.25 13.44
C LYS A 115 -3.38 12.63 13.45
N GLY A 116 -3.46 11.38 13.90
CA GLY A 116 -4.69 10.59 13.93
C GLY A 116 -4.95 9.71 12.71
N LEU A 117 -4.09 9.72 11.68
CA LEU A 117 -4.14 8.78 10.54
C LEU A 117 -3.42 7.46 10.85
N VAL A 118 -3.73 6.88 12.01
CA VAL A 118 -3.03 5.67 12.51
C VAL A 118 -3.39 4.44 11.68
N SER A 119 -4.68 4.23 11.41
CA SER A 119 -5.13 3.07 10.65
C SER A 119 -6.47 3.29 9.94
N LEU A 120 -6.70 2.49 8.90
CA LEU A 120 -7.97 2.40 8.16
C LEU A 120 -8.94 1.40 8.78
N VAL A 121 -8.47 0.63 9.75
CA VAL A 121 -9.26 -0.33 10.51
C VAL A 121 -9.08 -0.01 12.00
N PRO A 122 -9.87 -0.62 12.90
CA PRO A 122 -9.87 -0.25 14.29
C PRO A 122 -8.54 -0.49 14.93
N VAL A 123 -7.95 0.58 15.48
CA VAL A 123 -6.85 0.43 16.42
C VAL A 123 -7.42 -0.15 17.72
N ILE A 124 -6.75 -1.19 18.21
CA ILE A 124 -7.05 -1.85 19.48
C ILE A 124 -5.75 -1.99 20.30
N THR A 125 -5.89 -1.98 21.62
CA THR A 125 -4.80 -2.23 22.56
C THR A 125 -4.89 -3.59 23.23
N GLU A 126 -6.09 -4.17 23.23
CA GLU A 126 -6.38 -5.44 23.91
C GLU A 126 -7.27 -6.33 23.03
N ILE A 127 -7.05 -7.64 23.13
CA ILE A 127 -7.87 -8.67 22.50
C ILE A 127 -8.39 -9.59 23.59
N PRO A 128 -9.72 -9.65 23.83
CA PRO A 128 -10.27 -10.55 24.83
C PRO A 128 -10.17 -12.01 24.37
N ARG A 129 -10.00 -12.93 25.32
CA ARG A 129 -9.99 -14.37 25.04
C ARG A 129 -11.30 -14.84 24.44
N ALA A 130 -11.20 -15.64 23.38
CA ALA A 130 -12.35 -16.19 22.69
C ALA A 130 -12.98 -17.34 23.48
N LYS A 131 -14.28 -17.22 23.78
CA LYS A 131 -15.06 -18.28 24.47
C LYS A 131 -15.51 -19.42 23.56
N HIS A 132 -15.65 -19.15 22.25
CA HIS A 132 -16.26 -20.07 21.29
C HIS A 132 -15.37 -20.34 20.06
N SER A 133 -14.07 -20.12 20.22
CA SER A 133 -13.04 -20.46 19.25
C SER A 133 -11.81 -20.98 19.99
N ARG A 134 -11.04 -21.83 19.30
CA ARG A 134 -9.69 -22.22 19.74
C ARG A 134 -8.67 -21.08 19.60
N PHE A 135 -8.98 -20.06 18.79
CA PHE A 135 -8.11 -18.92 18.54
C PHE A 135 -8.70 -17.63 19.09
N ASP A 136 -7.85 -16.80 19.68
CA ASP A 136 -8.19 -15.45 20.12
C ASP A 136 -8.04 -14.45 18.97
N ALA A 137 -7.06 -14.67 18.08
CA ALA A 137 -6.89 -13.89 16.87
C ALA A 137 -6.17 -14.71 15.77
N ALA A 138 -6.22 -14.20 14.54
CA ALA A 138 -5.42 -14.70 13.42
C ALA A 138 -4.61 -13.57 12.76
N LEU A 139 -3.55 -13.92 12.05
CA LEU A 139 -2.81 -12.97 11.21
C LEU A 139 -2.35 -13.60 9.91
N PHE A 140 -2.07 -12.75 8.92
CA PHE A 140 -1.27 -13.17 7.78
C PHE A 140 0.21 -13.11 8.13
N TYR A 141 0.87 -14.25 8.04
CA TYR A 141 2.27 -14.40 8.40
C TYR A 141 3.10 -14.67 7.14
N THR A 142 4.01 -13.74 6.80
CA THR A 142 4.84 -13.81 5.59
C THR A 142 6.29 -14.17 5.88
N GLY A 143 6.70 -14.28 7.15
CA GLY A 143 8.10 -14.44 7.56
C GLY A 143 8.93 -13.14 7.48
N GLY A 144 8.35 -12.02 7.01
CA GLY A 144 9.01 -10.72 7.00
C GLY A 144 8.94 -10.01 8.37
N LYS A 145 9.83 -9.03 8.56
CA LYS A 145 9.97 -8.20 9.79
C LYS A 145 8.65 -7.88 10.49
N ASP A 146 7.75 -7.22 9.77
CA ASP A 146 6.51 -6.66 10.36
C ASP A 146 5.53 -7.76 10.78
N SER A 147 5.38 -8.79 9.95
CA SER A 147 4.50 -9.93 10.25
C SER A 147 5.04 -10.78 11.41
N THR A 148 6.36 -10.94 11.52
CA THR A 148 7.01 -11.65 12.63
C THR A 148 6.91 -10.85 13.92
N PHE A 149 7.05 -9.52 13.87
CA PHE A 149 6.81 -8.66 15.03
C PHE A 149 5.37 -8.76 15.54
N LEU A 150 4.39 -8.69 14.64
CA LEU A 150 2.99 -8.85 15.01
C LEU A 150 2.73 -10.23 15.63
N LEU A 151 3.29 -11.29 15.03
CA LEU A 151 3.17 -12.65 15.56
C LEU A 151 3.72 -12.74 16.98
N TYR A 152 4.97 -12.29 17.18
CA TYR A 152 5.64 -12.23 18.47
C TYR A 152 4.82 -11.47 19.53
N TYR A 153 4.35 -10.27 19.18
CA TYR A 153 3.63 -9.44 20.13
C TYR A 153 2.31 -10.09 20.55
N LEU A 154 1.55 -10.63 19.60
CA LEU A 154 0.29 -11.30 19.89
C LEU A 154 0.49 -12.60 20.69
N SER A 155 1.49 -13.42 20.34
CA SER A 155 1.69 -14.74 20.98
C SER A 155 2.45 -14.66 22.30
N GLU A 156 3.58 -13.96 22.35
CA GLU A 156 4.48 -13.96 23.51
C GLU A 156 4.16 -12.83 24.48
N VAL A 157 3.92 -11.62 23.98
CA VAL A 157 3.68 -10.45 24.85
C VAL A 157 2.24 -10.45 25.38
N MET A 158 1.25 -10.66 24.50
CA MET A 158 -0.17 -10.72 24.89
C MET A 158 -0.62 -12.13 25.31
N GLY A 159 0.20 -13.16 25.07
CA GLY A 159 -0.09 -14.54 25.44
C GLY A 159 -1.21 -15.21 24.64
N LEU A 160 -1.67 -14.63 23.52
CA LEU A 160 -2.89 -15.04 22.82
C LEU A 160 -2.75 -16.38 22.10
N ARG A 161 -3.87 -17.09 21.91
CA ARG A 161 -3.92 -18.28 21.03
C ARG A 161 -4.08 -17.81 19.59
N ILE A 162 -3.03 -18.00 18.80
CA ILE A 162 -2.92 -17.38 17.48
C ILE A 162 -2.97 -18.42 16.36
N LEU A 163 -3.76 -18.11 15.33
CA LEU A 163 -3.72 -18.78 14.03
C LEU A 163 -2.86 -17.94 13.06
N ALA A 164 -1.64 -18.40 12.80
CA ALA A 164 -0.73 -17.79 11.83
C ALA A 164 -0.95 -18.40 10.44
N MET A 165 -1.31 -17.57 9.47
CA MET A 165 -1.75 -18.02 8.15
C MET A 165 -0.80 -17.55 7.07
N THR A 166 -0.13 -18.48 6.40
CA THR A 166 0.86 -18.21 5.36
C THR A 166 0.34 -18.64 4.00
N TRP A 167 0.25 -17.69 3.06
CA TRP A 167 0.05 -18.03 1.65
C TRP A 167 1.43 -18.12 0.99
N GLU A 168 1.78 -19.31 0.54
CA GLU A 168 3.04 -19.54 -0.14
C GLU A 168 2.93 -19.07 -1.60
N ILE A 169 3.88 -18.22 -1.98
CA ILE A 169 3.99 -17.64 -3.31
C ILE A 169 5.32 -18.06 -3.95
N PRO A 170 5.39 -18.14 -5.28
CA PRO A 170 6.65 -18.43 -5.99
C PRO A 170 7.79 -17.48 -5.64
N TRP A 171 7.45 -16.27 -5.17
CA TRP A 171 8.37 -15.17 -4.89
C TRP A 171 8.79 -15.04 -3.43
N MET A 172 8.47 -16.02 -2.59
CA MET A 172 8.84 -15.96 -1.17
C MET A 172 10.36 -16.11 -1.03
N SER A 173 10.99 -15.19 -0.30
CA SER A 173 12.45 -15.23 -0.08
C SER A 173 12.85 -16.44 0.78
N GLU A 174 14.08 -16.93 0.61
CA GLU A 174 14.57 -18.05 1.40
C GLU A 174 14.65 -17.69 2.89
N ASN A 175 15.04 -16.46 3.20
CA ASN A 175 15.07 -15.91 4.55
C ASN A 175 13.67 -15.90 5.18
N ALA A 176 12.62 -15.59 4.41
CA ALA A 176 11.24 -15.64 4.89
C ALA A 176 10.78 -17.07 5.16
N LYS A 177 11.09 -18.03 4.27
CA LYS A 177 10.80 -19.46 4.48
C LYS A 177 11.49 -19.98 5.74
N GLN A 178 12.78 -19.70 5.89
CA GLN A 178 13.55 -20.10 7.07
C GLN A 178 13.00 -19.42 8.35
N SER A 179 12.60 -18.15 8.27
CA SER A 179 11.96 -17.46 9.40
C SER A 179 10.63 -18.10 9.79
N ILE A 180 9.84 -18.58 8.83
CA ILE A 180 8.60 -19.31 9.11
C ILE A 180 8.89 -20.63 9.82
N GLU A 181 9.87 -21.41 9.34
CA GLU A 181 10.25 -22.67 9.98
C GLU A 181 10.82 -22.46 11.39
N ASN A 182 11.66 -21.45 11.59
CA ASN A 182 12.20 -21.11 12.91
C ASN A 182 11.09 -20.68 13.87
N ALA A 183 10.12 -19.88 13.40
CA ALA A 183 8.98 -19.46 14.20
C ALA A 183 8.11 -20.66 14.62
N LYS A 184 7.87 -21.63 13.73
CA LYS A 184 7.16 -22.87 14.06
C LYS A 184 7.83 -23.66 15.20
N GLN A 185 9.16 -23.69 15.20
CA GLN A 185 9.95 -24.39 16.24
C GLN A 185 9.95 -23.65 17.58
N ARG A 186 10.01 -22.30 17.55
CA ARG A 186 10.16 -21.49 18.77
C ARG A 186 8.82 -21.10 19.40
N LEU A 187 7.76 -20.91 18.62
CA LEU A 187 6.47 -20.40 19.08
C LEU A 187 5.46 -21.53 19.25
N GLY A 188 5.69 -22.41 20.22
CA GLY A 188 4.90 -23.65 20.41
C GLY A 188 3.41 -23.44 20.77
N LYS A 189 2.97 -22.20 21.08
CA LYS A 189 1.57 -21.86 21.35
C LYS A 189 0.81 -21.34 20.11
N VAL A 190 1.50 -21.19 18.99
CA VAL A 190 0.94 -20.69 17.73
C VAL A 190 0.61 -21.86 16.83
N GLU A 191 -0.60 -21.86 16.25
CA GLU A 191 -0.97 -22.80 15.20
C GLU A 191 -0.67 -22.18 13.83
N PHE A 192 0.10 -22.87 13.00
CA PHE A 192 0.48 -22.42 11.68
C PHE A 192 -0.27 -23.17 10.60
N ILE A 193 -0.83 -22.45 9.63
CA ILE A 193 -1.38 -23.04 8.41
C ILE A 193 -0.70 -22.44 7.18
N CYS A 194 -0.42 -23.29 6.20
CA CYS A 194 0.07 -22.87 4.89
C CYS A 194 -0.95 -23.24 3.80
N ARG A 195 -1.14 -22.36 2.83
CA ARG A 195 -1.92 -22.64 1.62
C ARG A 195 -1.15 -22.22 0.38
N THR A 196 -1.36 -22.95 -0.70
CA THR A 196 -0.94 -22.61 -2.06
C THR A 196 -2.16 -22.49 -2.96
N VAL A 197 -1.98 -21.84 -4.11
CA VAL A 197 -2.96 -21.83 -5.21
C VAL A 197 -2.40 -22.72 -6.31
N SER A 198 -3.27 -23.38 -7.07
CA SER A 198 -2.83 -24.15 -8.23
C SER A 198 -1.95 -23.28 -9.14
N ARG A 199 -0.85 -23.83 -9.67
CA ARG A 199 0.11 -23.06 -10.46
C ARG A 199 -0.59 -22.40 -11.65
N GLN A 200 -1.43 -23.16 -12.37
CA GLN A 200 -2.19 -22.67 -13.53
C GLN A 200 -3.08 -21.47 -13.19
N ASP A 201 -3.85 -21.54 -12.10
CA ASP A 201 -4.70 -20.43 -11.67
C ASP A 201 -3.87 -19.21 -11.26
N LEU A 202 -2.79 -19.45 -10.53
CA LEU A 202 -1.90 -18.38 -10.10
C LEU A 202 -1.25 -17.67 -11.29
N MET A 203 -0.85 -18.40 -12.34
CA MET A 203 -0.30 -17.80 -13.57
C MET A 203 -1.34 -16.95 -14.29
N ARG A 204 -2.60 -17.40 -14.38
CA ARG A 204 -3.70 -16.59 -14.95
C ARG A 204 -3.89 -15.27 -14.21
N ILE A 205 -3.77 -15.27 -12.88
CA ILE A 205 -3.82 -14.06 -12.06
C ILE A 205 -2.60 -13.18 -12.31
N TYR A 206 -1.40 -13.77 -12.29
CA TYR A 206 -0.13 -13.04 -12.47
C TYR A 206 0.00 -12.42 -13.85
N HIS A 207 -0.36 -13.14 -14.92
CA HIS A 207 -0.39 -12.59 -16.26
C HIS A 207 -1.34 -11.40 -16.35
N ARG A 208 -2.55 -11.51 -15.76
CA ARG A 208 -3.50 -10.39 -15.75
C ARG A 208 -3.01 -9.21 -14.91
N LEU A 209 -2.36 -9.44 -13.77
CA LEU A 209 -1.72 -8.40 -12.98
C LEU A 209 -0.62 -7.72 -13.75
N TYR A 210 0.25 -8.50 -14.39
CA TYR A 210 1.38 -7.99 -15.14
C TYR A 210 0.93 -7.06 -16.28
N LEU A 211 -0.11 -7.46 -17.03
CA LEU A 211 -0.72 -6.61 -18.06
C LEU A 211 -1.30 -5.28 -17.53
N LEU A 212 -1.80 -5.28 -16.28
CA LEU A 212 -2.43 -4.10 -15.67
C LEU A 212 -1.44 -3.22 -14.90
N ASN A 213 -0.42 -3.82 -14.30
CA ASN A 213 0.45 -3.20 -13.30
C ASN A 213 1.92 -3.08 -13.74
N GLY A 214 2.37 -3.90 -14.69
CA GLY A 214 3.79 -4.12 -15.00
C GLY A 214 4.51 -5.01 -13.97
N ASN A 215 3.77 -5.61 -13.03
CA ASN A 215 4.28 -6.56 -12.04
C ASN A 215 3.18 -7.53 -11.59
N THR A 216 3.56 -8.57 -10.84
CA THR A 216 2.66 -9.64 -10.35
C THR A 216 2.24 -9.45 -8.89
N CYS A 217 2.46 -8.27 -8.29
CA CYS A 217 2.19 -8.06 -6.87
C CYS A 217 0.68 -8.01 -6.59
N ALA A 218 0.24 -8.86 -5.65
CA ALA A 218 -1.15 -8.98 -5.22
C ALA A 218 -1.32 -8.96 -3.69
N CYS A 219 -0.21 -8.88 -2.94
CA CYS A 219 -0.22 -8.99 -1.49
C CYS A 219 -0.86 -7.74 -0.84
N PRO A 220 -1.70 -7.89 0.20
CA PRO A 220 -2.19 -9.13 0.83
C PRO A 220 -3.55 -9.63 0.28
N SER A 221 -4.03 -9.12 -0.87
CA SER A 221 -5.38 -9.39 -1.40
C SER A 221 -5.71 -10.87 -1.56
N LEU A 222 -4.76 -11.64 -2.08
CA LEU A 222 -4.91 -13.09 -2.25
C LEU A 222 -4.99 -13.83 -0.90
N ALA A 223 -4.25 -13.37 0.12
CA ALA A 223 -4.33 -13.95 1.46
C ALA A 223 -5.74 -13.79 2.07
N TYR A 224 -6.37 -12.62 1.92
CA TYR A 224 -7.76 -12.44 2.37
C TYR A 224 -8.71 -13.45 1.72
N MET A 225 -8.60 -13.65 0.41
CA MET A 225 -9.46 -14.58 -0.33
C MET A 225 -9.29 -16.02 0.15
N LEU A 226 -8.04 -16.45 0.36
CA LEU A 226 -7.72 -17.83 0.76
C LEU A 226 -8.10 -18.13 2.21
N PHE A 227 -7.90 -17.18 3.12
CA PHE A 227 -8.00 -17.44 4.55
C PHE A 227 -9.26 -16.92 5.22
N TYR A 228 -10.04 -16.04 4.57
CA TYR A 228 -11.33 -15.64 5.14
C TYR A 228 -12.28 -16.81 5.40
N PRO A 229 -12.43 -17.80 4.49
CA PRO A 229 -13.21 -19.00 4.77
C PRO A 229 -12.70 -19.77 6.01
N GLU A 230 -11.39 -19.89 6.17
CA GLU A 230 -10.75 -20.59 7.30
C GLU A 230 -11.04 -19.87 8.63
N MET A 231 -10.92 -18.53 8.66
CA MET A 231 -11.25 -17.73 9.84
C MET A 231 -12.72 -17.87 10.24
N VAL A 232 -13.63 -17.91 9.26
CA VAL A 232 -15.06 -18.10 9.51
C VAL A 232 -15.35 -19.51 10.04
N ALA A 233 -14.71 -20.53 9.46
CA ALA A 233 -14.87 -21.93 9.88
C ALA A 233 -14.41 -22.14 11.34
N ASN A 234 -13.26 -21.57 11.70
CA ASN A 234 -12.71 -21.64 13.05
C ASN A 234 -13.31 -20.61 14.02
N ARG A 235 -14.29 -19.82 13.57
CA ARG A 235 -14.95 -18.76 14.36
C ARG A 235 -13.96 -17.77 14.99
N VAL A 236 -12.87 -17.46 14.27
CA VAL A 236 -11.85 -16.51 14.71
C VAL A 236 -12.51 -15.14 14.92
N PRO A 237 -12.41 -14.54 16.13
CA PRO A 237 -13.11 -13.30 16.41
C PRO A 237 -12.39 -12.06 15.88
N TYR A 238 -11.06 -12.07 15.81
CA TYR A 238 -10.23 -10.95 15.35
C TYR A 238 -9.16 -11.41 14.37
N PHE A 239 -8.83 -10.59 13.38
CA PHE A 239 -7.64 -10.81 12.59
C PHE A 239 -6.92 -9.51 12.26
N LEU A 240 -5.61 -9.62 12.07
CA LEU A 240 -4.70 -8.50 11.90
C LEU A 240 -3.77 -8.72 10.70
N ALA A 241 -3.30 -7.62 10.12
CA ALA A 241 -2.23 -7.58 9.15
C ALA A 241 -1.07 -6.79 9.75
N GLY A 242 0.16 -7.29 9.58
CA GLY A 242 1.38 -6.66 10.11
C GLY A 242 1.79 -5.46 9.25
N ASN A 243 1.03 -4.37 9.37
CA ASN A 243 1.35 -3.12 8.70
C ASN A 243 2.11 -2.23 9.66
N GLU A 244 3.27 -1.73 9.26
CA GLU A 244 3.99 -0.74 10.05
C GLU A 244 3.42 0.68 9.85
N PRO A 245 3.73 1.66 10.72
CA PRO A 245 3.09 2.98 10.70
C PRO A 245 3.25 3.70 9.35
N VAL A 246 4.42 3.58 8.70
CA VAL A 246 4.70 4.25 7.42
C VAL A 246 3.86 3.71 6.26
N GLN A 247 3.48 2.43 6.29
CA GLN A 247 2.63 1.82 5.27
C GLN A 247 1.21 2.39 5.30
N MET A 248 0.69 2.70 6.50
CA MET A 248 -0.65 3.30 6.65
C MET A 248 -0.70 4.74 6.12
N LEU A 249 0.38 5.49 6.30
CA LEU A 249 0.54 6.83 5.74
C LEU A 249 0.81 6.77 4.23
N GLY A 250 1.53 5.77 3.74
CA GLY A 250 1.71 5.53 2.30
C GLY A 250 0.37 5.41 1.56
N LEU A 251 -0.63 4.76 2.15
CA LEU A 251 -2.00 4.68 1.59
C LEU A 251 -2.71 6.04 1.52
N PHE A 252 -2.45 6.95 2.47
CA PHE A 252 -3.00 8.30 2.47
C PHE A 252 -2.39 9.12 1.33
N TYR A 253 -1.06 9.11 1.21
CA TYR A 253 -0.34 9.85 0.18
C TYR A 253 -0.58 9.34 -1.24
N ASN A 254 -0.80 8.04 -1.41
CA ASN A 254 -1.24 7.47 -2.69
C ASN A 254 -2.72 7.71 -3.01
N HIS A 255 -3.42 8.51 -2.21
CA HIS A 255 -4.85 8.78 -2.39
C HIS A 255 -5.67 7.49 -2.50
N MET A 256 -5.32 6.46 -1.73
CA MET A 256 -5.98 5.14 -1.75
C MET A 256 -7.07 4.99 -0.68
N ALA A 257 -7.01 5.82 0.36
CA ALA A 257 -8.11 6.01 1.30
C ALA A 257 -8.28 7.49 1.67
N PRO A 258 -9.52 8.01 1.67
CA PRO A 258 -9.76 9.41 2.00
C PRO A 258 -9.53 9.66 3.49
N LYS A 259 -9.20 10.91 3.87
CA LYS A 259 -8.92 11.28 5.28
C LYS A 259 -10.03 10.87 6.26
N PHE A 260 -11.29 10.93 5.84
CA PHE A 260 -12.41 10.52 6.69
C PHE A 260 -12.46 9.00 6.94
N ALA A 261 -11.84 8.16 6.10
CA ALA A 261 -11.79 6.72 6.30
C ALA A 261 -11.00 6.34 7.57
N TYR A 262 -9.93 7.09 7.88
CA TYR A 262 -9.12 6.92 9.09
C TYR A 262 -9.87 7.28 10.39
N SER A 263 -10.98 8.03 10.28
CA SER A 263 -11.84 8.38 11.42
C SER A 263 -13.24 7.75 11.33
N PHE A 264 -13.45 6.83 10.38
CA PHE A 264 -14.76 6.29 10.05
C PHE A 264 -15.47 5.69 11.27
N GLU A 265 -14.71 5.02 12.13
CA GLU A 265 -15.22 4.37 13.34
C GLU A 265 -15.76 5.32 14.40
N LYS A 266 -15.30 6.58 14.39
CA LYS A 266 -15.74 7.58 15.35
C LYS A 266 -17.15 8.09 15.04
N ARG A 267 -17.73 7.72 13.88
CA ARG A 267 -19.06 8.18 13.43
C ARG A 267 -20.19 7.30 13.98
N ARG A 268 -20.64 7.59 15.21
CA ARG A 268 -21.71 6.87 15.91
C ARG A 268 -23.01 6.74 15.10
N PHE A 269 -23.45 7.82 14.46
CA PHE A 269 -24.69 7.83 13.68
C PHE A 269 -24.72 6.80 12.54
N LEU A 270 -23.62 6.70 11.79
CA LEU A 270 -23.53 5.77 10.66
C LEU A 270 -23.54 4.31 11.13
N ASN A 271 -22.87 4.03 12.25
CA ASN A 271 -22.91 2.71 12.88
C ASN A 271 -24.32 2.34 13.38
N ILE A 272 -25.09 3.31 13.89
CA ILE A 272 -26.49 3.12 14.27
C ILE A 272 -27.33 2.77 13.04
N LEU A 273 -27.22 3.54 11.94
CA LEU A 273 -27.95 3.26 10.70
C LEU A 273 -27.66 1.87 10.15
N ILE A 274 -26.38 1.48 10.09
CA ILE A 274 -25.97 0.14 9.65
C ILE A 274 -26.53 -0.94 10.56
N SER A 275 -26.55 -0.71 11.87
CA SER A 275 -27.08 -1.67 12.84
C SER A 275 -28.59 -1.84 12.70
N VAL A 276 -29.35 -0.74 12.58
CA VAL A 276 -30.81 -0.76 12.33
C VAL A 276 -31.12 -1.49 11.04
N TRP A 277 -30.44 -1.16 9.94
CA TRP A 277 -30.62 -1.85 8.66
C TRP A 277 -30.32 -3.35 8.74
N ARG A 278 -29.33 -3.75 9.53
CA ARG A 278 -29.03 -5.17 9.74
C ARG A 278 -30.12 -5.88 10.54
N LEU A 279 -30.64 -5.25 11.59
CA LEU A 279 -31.78 -5.78 12.34
C LEU A 279 -33.02 -5.94 11.43
N LEU A 280 -33.33 -4.94 10.61
CA LEU A 280 -34.41 -4.99 9.61
C LEU A 280 -34.21 -6.11 8.58
N THR A 281 -32.96 -6.50 8.30
CA THR A 281 -32.62 -7.61 7.39
C THR A 281 -32.35 -8.93 8.13
N LEU A 282 -32.81 -9.06 9.39
CA LEU A 282 -32.66 -10.24 10.25
C LEU A 282 -31.20 -10.69 10.44
N ARG A 283 -30.29 -9.72 10.56
CA ARG A 283 -28.86 -9.94 10.77
C ARG A 283 -28.40 -9.27 12.06
N PRO A 284 -27.48 -9.88 12.83
CA PRO A 284 -26.93 -9.26 14.02
C PRO A 284 -26.23 -7.93 13.71
N PRO A 285 -26.29 -6.93 14.62
CA PRO A 285 -25.49 -5.72 14.52
C PRO A 285 -23.99 -6.01 14.37
N LEU A 286 -23.26 -5.12 13.72
CA LEU A 286 -21.82 -5.28 13.53
C LEU A 286 -21.05 -4.77 14.74
N LYS A 287 -20.04 -5.54 15.15
CA LYS A 287 -19.02 -5.11 16.10
C LYS A 287 -17.94 -4.28 15.38
N LYS A 288 -17.15 -3.55 16.17
CA LYS A 288 -15.97 -2.80 15.70
C LYS A 288 -15.09 -3.70 14.81
N GLY A 289 -14.70 -3.20 13.63
CA GLY A 289 -13.88 -3.94 12.66
C GLY A 289 -14.63 -4.87 11.68
N GLN A 290 -15.80 -5.40 12.05
CA GLN A 290 -16.54 -6.34 11.18
C GLN A 290 -17.04 -5.70 9.89
N LEU A 291 -17.33 -4.39 9.90
CA LEU A 291 -17.72 -3.66 8.70
C LEU A 291 -16.55 -3.59 7.71
N HIS A 292 -15.34 -3.24 8.17
CA HIS A 292 -14.13 -3.22 7.35
C HIS A 292 -13.88 -4.59 6.73
N THR A 293 -14.00 -5.66 7.52
CA THR A 293 -13.93 -7.04 7.00
C THR A 293 -14.92 -7.26 5.85
N LEU A 294 -16.20 -6.98 6.07
CA LEU A 294 -17.23 -7.21 5.05
C LEU A 294 -17.01 -6.35 3.80
N MET A 295 -16.59 -5.10 3.94
CA MET A 295 -16.28 -4.22 2.81
C MET A 295 -15.12 -4.78 1.98
N THR A 296 -14.00 -5.11 2.63
CA THR A 296 -12.82 -5.68 1.96
C THR A 296 -13.14 -7.01 1.28
N MET A 297 -13.76 -7.94 1.99
CA MET A 297 -14.09 -9.26 1.42
C MET A 297 -15.09 -9.16 0.27
N LYS A 298 -16.10 -8.28 0.37
CA LYS A 298 -17.06 -8.07 -0.72
C LYS A 298 -16.43 -7.44 -1.94
N GLN A 299 -15.52 -6.48 -1.76
CA GLN A 299 -14.82 -5.85 -2.88
C GLN A 299 -14.01 -6.89 -3.66
N LEU A 300 -13.27 -7.76 -2.97
CA LEU A 300 -12.54 -8.85 -3.62
C LEU A 300 -13.49 -9.86 -4.30
N ALA A 301 -14.58 -10.23 -3.63
CA ALA A 301 -15.49 -11.27 -4.12
C ALA A 301 -16.41 -10.83 -5.28
N TYR A 302 -16.81 -9.56 -5.31
CA TYR A 302 -17.87 -9.06 -6.21
C TYR A 302 -17.42 -7.90 -7.11
N GLY A 303 -16.21 -7.38 -6.96
CA GLY A 303 -15.77 -6.17 -7.67
C GLY A 303 -15.94 -4.91 -6.84
N GLY A 304 -15.32 -3.81 -7.29
CA GLY A 304 -15.54 -2.49 -6.70
C GLY A 304 -16.90 -1.91 -7.08
N ASN A 305 -17.34 -0.92 -6.29
CA ASN A 305 -18.54 -0.16 -6.61
C ASN A 305 -18.19 0.92 -7.65
N PRO A 306 -18.82 0.95 -8.83
CA PRO A 306 -18.48 1.91 -9.89
C PRO A 306 -18.55 3.38 -9.47
N ILE A 307 -19.50 3.72 -8.58
CA ILE A 307 -19.66 5.08 -8.06
C ILE A 307 -18.47 5.44 -7.16
N LYS A 308 -18.09 4.51 -6.27
CA LYS A 308 -16.93 4.68 -5.39
C LYS A 308 -15.64 4.82 -6.20
N GLU A 309 -15.46 3.97 -7.22
CA GLU A 309 -14.27 4.00 -8.09
C GLU A 309 -14.16 5.29 -8.89
N ARG A 310 -15.30 5.88 -9.28
CA ARG A 310 -15.32 7.18 -9.96
C ARG A 310 -14.97 8.35 -9.03
N LEU A 311 -15.44 8.30 -7.78
CA LEU A 311 -15.21 9.36 -6.79
C LEU A 311 -13.81 9.27 -6.16
N TYR A 312 -13.29 8.06 -5.99
CA TYR A 312 -12.04 7.79 -5.30
C TYR A 312 -11.35 6.57 -5.93
N PRO A 313 -10.68 6.76 -7.07
CA PRO A 313 -10.07 5.65 -7.81
C PRO A 313 -8.92 5.05 -7.00
N ASN A 314 -8.94 3.72 -6.88
CA ASN A 314 -7.85 2.96 -6.27
C ASN A 314 -7.33 1.96 -7.31
N GLU A 315 -6.33 2.40 -8.08
CA GLU A 315 -5.77 1.64 -9.21
C GLU A 315 -5.30 0.25 -8.76
N LEU A 316 -4.55 0.16 -7.66
CA LEU A 316 -4.01 -1.10 -7.14
C LEU A 316 -5.12 -2.11 -6.85
N LEU A 317 -6.10 -1.72 -6.03
CA LEU A 317 -7.16 -2.63 -5.60
C LEU A 317 -8.09 -3.00 -6.75
N SER A 318 -8.37 -2.07 -7.67
CA SER A 318 -9.10 -2.36 -8.91
C SER A 318 -8.36 -3.41 -9.74
N ASN A 319 -7.06 -3.22 -9.98
CA ASN A 319 -6.29 -4.11 -10.84
C ASN A 319 -6.14 -5.50 -10.22
N VAL A 320 -5.91 -5.57 -8.91
CA VAL A 320 -5.88 -6.85 -8.18
C VAL A 320 -7.23 -7.55 -8.24
N THR A 321 -8.33 -6.83 -8.04
CA THR A 321 -9.68 -7.42 -8.13
C THR A 321 -9.97 -7.93 -9.54
N LYS A 322 -9.63 -7.16 -10.58
CA LYS A 322 -9.76 -7.59 -11.99
C LYS A 322 -8.93 -8.83 -12.29
N ALA A 323 -7.72 -8.94 -11.72
CA ALA A 323 -6.88 -10.11 -11.88
C ALA A 323 -7.41 -11.33 -11.13
N LEU A 324 -7.93 -11.18 -9.91
CA LEU A 324 -8.60 -12.27 -9.20
C LEU A 324 -9.80 -12.81 -9.98
N HIS A 325 -10.54 -11.93 -10.65
CA HIS A 325 -11.72 -12.30 -11.43
C HIS A 325 -11.38 -12.96 -12.78
N SER A 326 -10.11 -13.03 -13.18
CA SER A 326 -9.69 -13.90 -14.30
C SER A 326 -9.73 -15.39 -13.94
N VAL A 327 -9.85 -15.70 -12.63
CA VAL A 327 -10.00 -17.05 -12.08
C VAL A 327 -11.27 -17.10 -11.22
N PRO A 328 -12.46 -17.12 -11.83
CA PRO A 328 -13.72 -17.10 -11.09
C PRO A 328 -13.89 -18.33 -10.20
N GLU A 329 -13.17 -19.42 -10.43
CA GLU A 329 -13.22 -20.66 -9.66
C GLU A 329 -12.77 -20.50 -8.20
N LEU A 330 -11.94 -19.48 -7.90
CA LEU A 330 -11.46 -19.21 -6.54
C LEU A 330 -12.45 -18.40 -5.69
N LEU A 331 -13.47 -17.79 -6.31
CA LEU A 331 -14.41 -16.89 -5.63
C LEU A 331 -15.56 -17.56 -4.84
N PRO A 332 -16.10 -18.74 -5.21
CA PRO A 332 -17.22 -19.36 -4.51
C PRO A 332 -16.98 -19.62 -3.01
N PRO A 333 -15.82 -20.14 -2.56
CA PRO A 333 -15.53 -20.31 -1.13
C PRO A 333 -15.62 -18.98 -0.36
N LEU A 334 -15.00 -17.92 -0.89
CA LEU A 334 -15.05 -16.57 -0.31
C LEU A 334 -16.50 -16.05 -0.26
N LYS A 335 -17.25 -16.16 -1.37
CA LYS A 335 -18.66 -15.72 -1.43
C LYS A 335 -19.54 -16.45 -0.42
N ARG A 336 -19.35 -17.77 -0.23
CA ARG A 336 -20.06 -18.57 0.78
C ARG A 336 -19.72 -18.11 2.19
N ALA A 337 -18.43 -17.93 2.50
CA ALA A 337 -17.97 -17.46 3.81
C ALA A 337 -18.54 -16.07 4.17
N ILE A 338 -18.59 -15.14 3.20
CA ILE A 338 -19.19 -13.80 3.41
C ILE A 338 -20.67 -13.91 3.75
N ARG A 339 -21.43 -14.77 3.05
CA ARG A 339 -22.86 -14.94 3.30
C ARG A 339 -23.10 -15.57 4.67
N SER A 340 -22.39 -16.65 5.00
CA SER A 340 -22.57 -17.39 6.25
C SER A 340 -22.16 -16.57 7.47
N SER A 341 -21.02 -15.87 7.42
CA SER A 341 -20.55 -15.00 8.50
C SER A 341 -21.49 -13.81 8.69
N SER A 342 -21.94 -13.17 7.60
CA SER A 342 -22.83 -12.01 7.67
C SER A 342 -24.21 -12.35 8.21
N ARG A 343 -24.74 -13.54 7.91
CA ARG A 343 -26.00 -14.05 8.46
C ARG A 343 -25.87 -14.44 9.93
N SER A 344 -24.79 -15.15 10.30
CA SER A 344 -24.59 -15.63 11.68
C SER A 344 -24.05 -14.55 12.64
N GLY A 345 -23.56 -13.42 12.12
CA GLY A 345 -22.86 -12.40 12.90
C GLY A 345 -21.43 -12.79 13.32
N ARG A 346 -20.97 -14.00 12.95
CA ARG A 346 -19.63 -14.52 13.24
C ARG A 346 -18.62 -14.03 12.19
N ILE A 347 -18.53 -12.72 12.05
CA ILE A 347 -17.57 -12.07 11.14
C ILE A 347 -16.30 -11.83 11.94
N PRO A 348 -15.12 -12.32 11.49
CA PRO A 348 -13.84 -11.93 12.06
C PRO A 348 -13.68 -10.40 11.97
N ALA A 349 -13.42 -9.72 13.06
CA ALA A 349 -13.18 -8.27 13.06
C ALA A 349 -11.76 -7.99 12.56
N PHE A 350 -11.64 -7.28 11.44
CA PHE A 350 -10.35 -6.75 11.00
C PHE A 350 -9.98 -5.61 11.93
N VAL A 351 -8.85 -5.72 12.60
CA VAL A 351 -8.34 -4.73 13.56
C VAL A 351 -6.84 -4.52 13.35
N HIS A 352 -6.29 -3.47 13.96
CA HIS A 352 -4.90 -3.09 13.84
C HIS A 352 -4.29 -2.85 15.22
N LEU A 353 -3.03 -3.22 15.35
CA LEU A 353 -2.20 -2.95 16.51
C LEU A 353 -1.23 -1.83 16.14
N ASP A 354 -1.19 -0.76 16.92
CA ASP A 354 -0.23 0.33 16.71
C ASP A 354 1.16 -0.13 17.16
N PHE A 355 2.08 -0.30 16.20
CA PHE A 355 3.44 -0.77 16.46
C PHE A 355 4.28 0.24 17.23
N ASN A 356 4.04 1.54 17.08
CA ASN A 356 4.74 2.54 17.90
C ASN A 356 4.35 2.37 19.36
N ALA A 357 3.04 2.25 19.64
CA ALA A 357 2.55 2.01 21.00
C ALA A 357 3.09 0.68 21.56
N ALA A 358 3.10 -0.37 20.74
CA ALA A 358 3.62 -1.69 21.11
C ALA A 358 5.12 -1.66 21.49
N CYS A 359 5.89 -0.75 20.89
CA CYS A 359 7.32 -0.55 21.16
C CYS A 359 7.63 0.59 22.15
N GLY A 360 6.64 1.09 22.90
CA GLY A 360 6.87 2.15 23.90
C GLY A 360 7.08 3.55 23.31
N GLY A 361 6.61 3.77 22.08
CA GLY A 361 6.55 5.08 21.41
C GLY A 361 7.11 5.10 20.00
N ARG A 362 8.00 4.15 19.64
CA ARG A 362 8.66 4.14 18.33
C ARG A 362 9.00 2.75 17.85
N TYR A 363 8.57 2.42 16.65
CA TYR A 363 8.92 1.17 15.96
C TYR A 363 10.31 1.25 15.30
N ASP A 364 11.37 1.28 16.13
CA ASP A 364 12.76 1.34 15.67
C ASP A 364 13.17 0.04 14.96
N TRP A 365 13.56 0.14 13.70
CA TRP A 365 13.80 -1.05 12.87
C TRP A 365 14.97 -1.89 13.35
N LYS A 366 16.05 -1.27 13.82
CA LYS A 366 17.23 -2.00 14.31
C LYS A 366 16.87 -2.82 15.54
N ASN A 367 16.27 -2.19 16.53
CA ASN A 367 15.87 -2.85 17.77
C ASN A 367 14.87 -3.98 17.52
N VAL A 368 13.92 -3.76 16.59
CA VAL A 368 12.95 -4.79 16.21
C VAL A 368 13.64 -5.96 15.52
N LYS A 369 14.53 -5.72 14.54
CA LYS A 369 15.27 -6.79 13.87
C LYS A 369 16.04 -7.65 14.89
N GLU A 370 16.79 -7.01 15.79
CA GLU A 370 17.56 -7.70 16.85
C GLU A 370 16.66 -8.53 17.78
N LEU A 371 15.53 -7.95 18.20
CA LEU A 371 14.53 -8.65 19.00
C LEU A 371 14.03 -9.92 18.30
N LEU A 372 13.65 -9.83 17.02
CA LEU A 372 13.05 -10.95 16.29
C LEU A 372 14.05 -12.07 15.99
N VAL A 373 15.32 -11.75 15.71
CA VAL A 373 16.39 -12.74 15.59
C VAL A 373 16.50 -13.53 16.90
N LYS A 374 16.53 -12.82 18.02
CA LYS A 374 16.67 -13.43 19.35
C LYS A 374 15.47 -14.27 19.74
N THR A 375 14.25 -13.76 19.58
CA THR A 375 13.04 -14.40 20.13
C THR A 375 12.43 -15.40 19.15
N CYS A 376 12.26 -15.03 17.89
CA CYS A 376 11.51 -15.80 16.89
C CYS A 376 12.41 -16.60 15.95
N GLY A 377 13.73 -16.40 16.00
CA GLY A 377 14.66 -16.99 15.04
C GLY A 377 14.45 -16.40 13.65
N TRP A 378 14.02 -15.14 13.58
CA TRP A 378 13.90 -14.42 12.31
C TRP A 378 15.24 -14.34 11.61
N VAL A 379 15.25 -14.55 10.29
CA VAL A 379 16.46 -14.51 9.47
C VAL A 379 16.42 -13.20 8.67
N PRO A 380 17.34 -12.25 8.93
CA PRO A 380 17.39 -11.00 8.19
C PRO A 380 17.78 -11.25 6.72
N PRO A 381 17.44 -10.34 5.79
CA PRO A 381 17.96 -10.38 4.42
C PRO A 381 19.49 -10.39 4.37
N SER A 382 20.06 -10.79 3.23
CA SER A 382 21.52 -10.81 3.03
C SER A 382 22.16 -9.43 3.20
N ASP A 383 21.45 -8.38 2.77
CA ASP A 383 21.84 -6.99 3.03
C ASP A 383 21.21 -6.51 4.35
N ALA A 384 22.05 -6.17 5.32
CA ALA A 384 21.62 -5.71 6.63
C ALA A 384 20.86 -4.36 6.58
N GLY A 385 21.12 -3.55 5.56
CA GLY A 385 20.45 -2.28 5.31
C GLY A 385 19.01 -2.43 4.84
N GLN A 386 18.61 -3.60 4.31
CA GLN A 386 17.23 -3.82 3.89
C GLN A 386 16.28 -3.90 5.09
N GLY A 387 15.34 -2.95 5.18
CA GLY A 387 14.32 -2.84 6.21
C GLY A 387 12.90 -3.03 5.68
N LEU A 388 12.63 -2.58 4.46
CA LEU A 388 11.30 -2.67 3.84
C LEU A 388 11.08 -4.01 3.15
N HIS A 389 9.83 -4.49 3.21
CA HIS A 389 9.32 -5.60 2.39
C HIS A 389 10.21 -6.86 2.33
N THR A 390 10.74 -7.26 3.49
CA THR A 390 11.78 -8.31 3.64
C THR A 390 11.36 -9.75 3.27
N SER A 391 10.12 -9.98 2.84
CA SER A 391 9.58 -11.33 2.59
C SER A 391 9.55 -11.78 1.12
N CYS A 392 9.80 -10.88 0.17
CA CYS A 392 9.61 -11.17 -1.26
C CYS A 392 10.88 -10.92 -2.09
N CYS A 393 11.24 -11.85 -2.97
CA CYS A 393 12.44 -11.74 -3.81
C CYS A 393 12.26 -10.87 -5.06
N ILE A 394 11.03 -10.57 -5.48
CA ILE A 394 10.74 -9.70 -6.63
C ILE A 394 10.39 -8.26 -6.24
N GLU A 395 10.70 -7.88 -5.00
CA GLU A 395 10.34 -6.56 -4.47
C GLU A 395 10.91 -5.42 -5.32
N ARG A 396 12.18 -5.53 -5.72
CA ARG A 396 12.83 -4.59 -6.64
C ARG A 396 12.11 -4.49 -7.99
N CYS A 397 11.54 -5.59 -8.50
CA CYS A 397 10.73 -5.55 -9.73
C CYS A 397 9.43 -4.77 -9.53
N LYS A 398 8.75 -4.97 -8.39
CA LYS A 398 7.54 -4.22 -8.03
C LYS A 398 7.86 -2.73 -8.02
N GLU A 399 8.91 -2.34 -7.32
CA GLU A 399 9.33 -0.95 -7.17
C GLU A 399 9.75 -0.34 -8.49
N HIS A 400 10.58 -1.04 -9.28
CA HIS A 400 11.00 -0.60 -10.60
C HIS A 400 9.79 -0.35 -11.51
N SER A 401 8.83 -1.28 -11.58
CA SER A 401 7.63 -1.10 -12.41
C SER A 401 6.77 0.08 -11.96
N GLN A 402 6.62 0.31 -10.64
CA GLN A 402 5.92 1.48 -10.11
C GLN A 402 6.68 2.77 -10.46
N PHE A 403 8.00 2.75 -10.31
CA PHE A 403 8.88 3.88 -10.57
C PHE A 403 8.85 4.30 -12.03
N ILE A 404 9.06 3.38 -12.98
CA ILE A 404 9.05 3.69 -14.42
C ILE A 404 7.70 4.22 -14.87
N ARG A 405 6.59 3.59 -14.46
CA ARG A 405 5.24 4.05 -14.83
C ARG A 405 4.88 5.40 -14.22
N PHE A 406 5.31 5.65 -12.98
CA PHE A 406 5.15 6.96 -12.35
C PHE A 406 5.99 8.02 -13.08
N ARG A 407 7.27 7.73 -13.36
CA ARG A 407 8.20 8.60 -14.09
C ARG A 407 7.71 8.89 -15.52
N ALA A 408 7.07 7.95 -16.20
CA ALA A 408 6.47 8.13 -17.52
C ALA A 408 5.11 8.87 -17.53
N CYS A 409 4.60 9.27 -16.36
CA CYS A 409 3.26 9.84 -16.19
C CYS A 409 2.15 8.91 -16.74
N GLU A 410 2.30 7.60 -16.51
CA GLU A 410 1.34 6.57 -16.89
C GLU A 410 0.47 6.14 -15.69
N SER A 411 1.05 6.13 -14.48
CA SER A 411 0.33 5.93 -13.23
C SER A 411 0.53 7.13 -12.30
N ARG A 412 -0.51 7.45 -11.52
CA ARG A 412 -0.45 8.46 -10.45
C ARG A 412 0.01 7.87 -9.11
N MET A 413 0.18 6.55 -9.06
CA MET A 413 0.68 5.85 -7.88
C MET A 413 2.15 6.18 -7.69
N ILE A 414 2.46 6.85 -6.59
CA ILE A 414 3.83 7.05 -6.14
C ILE A 414 4.34 5.68 -5.66
N PRO A 415 5.57 5.27 -6.04
CA PRO A 415 6.15 4.02 -5.56
C PRO A 415 6.07 3.93 -4.03
N PHE A 416 5.55 2.80 -3.52
CA PHE A 416 5.24 2.69 -2.09
C PHE A 416 6.47 2.84 -1.22
N SER A 417 7.57 2.16 -1.57
CA SER A 417 8.82 2.27 -0.83
C SER A 417 9.41 3.67 -0.87
N ALA A 418 9.08 4.48 -1.89
CA ALA A 418 9.52 5.87 -1.90
C ALA A 418 8.83 6.71 -0.81
N LEU A 419 7.55 6.47 -0.58
CA LEU A 419 6.81 7.10 0.52
C LEU A 419 7.23 6.52 1.87
N GLU A 420 7.26 5.19 1.97
CA GLU A 420 7.51 4.45 3.22
C GLU A 420 8.90 4.76 3.78
N LEU A 421 9.94 4.76 2.95
CA LEU A 421 11.30 5.04 3.39
C LEU A 421 11.49 6.50 3.81
N ALA A 422 10.89 7.43 3.07
CA ALA A 422 10.91 8.85 3.41
C ALA A 422 10.20 9.15 4.73
N LEU A 423 9.07 8.50 4.99
CA LEU A 423 8.34 8.60 6.25
C LEU A 423 9.12 7.93 7.40
N ALA A 424 9.73 6.76 7.15
CA ALA A 424 10.52 6.04 8.14
C ALA A 424 11.73 6.86 8.60
N SER A 425 12.44 7.50 7.67
CA SER A 425 13.58 8.36 8.00
C SER A 425 13.14 9.67 8.66
N ARG A 426 11.98 10.23 8.27
CA ARG A 426 11.39 11.44 8.89
C ARG A 426 11.02 11.20 10.35
N ASP A 427 10.47 10.02 10.66
CA ASP A 427 10.00 9.66 12.00
C ASP A 427 11.04 8.88 12.82
N HIS A 428 12.26 8.79 12.29
CA HIS A 428 13.41 8.18 12.94
C HIS A 428 13.20 6.71 13.32
N TYR A 429 12.46 5.95 12.51
CA TYR A 429 12.43 4.47 12.58
C TYR A 429 13.72 3.86 12.01
N VAL A 430 14.35 4.62 11.13
CA VAL A 430 15.67 4.41 10.53
C VAL A 430 16.34 5.78 10.41
N THR A 431 17.66 5.84 10.40
CA THR A 431 18.36 7.12 10.16
C THR A 431 18.22 7.54 8.70
N ARG A 432 18.48 8.82 8.41
CA ARG A 432 18.43 9.35 7.04
C ARG A 432 19.52 8.70 6.16
N GLU A 433 20.67 8.42 6.74
CA GLU A 433 21.83 7.82 6.08
C GLU A 433 21.54 6.36 5.72
N GLU A 434 21.00 5.58 6.66
CA GLU A 434 20.56 4.20 6.41
C GLU A 434 19.43 4.15 5.37
N ALA A 435 18.48 5.07 5.40
CA ALA A 435 17.43 5.18 4.40
C ALA A 435 17.99 5.51 3.00
N ILE A 436 18.95 6.41 2.90
CA ILE A 436 19.62 6.70 1.60
C ILE A 436 20.43 5.50 1.13
N TYR A 437 21.06 4.76 2.04
CA TYR A 437 21.76 3.52 1.71
C TYR A 437 20.80 2.47 1.14
N GLU A 438 19.67 2.23 1.79
CA GLU A 438 18.66 1.28 1.34
C GLU A 438 18.14 1.69 -0.06
N LEU A 439 17.77 2.97 -0.23
CA LEU A 439 17.34 3.53 -1.51
C LEU A 439 18.30 3.21 -2.67
N LYS A 440 19.61 3.34 -2.43
CA LYS A 440 20.63 3.19 -3.47
C LYS A 440 21.01 1.73 -3.76
N ASN A 441 21.00 0.88 -2.75
CA ASN A 441 21.63 -0.45 -2.84
C ASN A 441 20.62 -1.60 -2.89
N THR A 442 19.45 -1.46 -2.28
CA THR A 442 18.52 -2.58 -2.11
C THR A 442 17.21 -2.40 -2.87
N LEU A 443 16.82 -1.16 -3.19
CA LEU A 443 15.56 -0.86 -3.85
C LEU A 443 15.66 -0.82 -5.39
N GLY A 444 14.52 -0.93 -6.07
CA GLY A 444 14.40 -0.99 -7.54
C GLY A 444 14.37 0.36 -8.26
N PHE A 445 14.89 1.45 -7.68
CA PHE A 445 14.86 2.79 -8.29
C PHE A 445 15.96 2.98 -9.34
N CYS A 446 15.79 2.34 -10.50
CA CYS A 446 16.69 2.44 -11.64
C CYS A 446 15.90 2.58 -12.95
N GLN A 447 16.54 3.12 -13.99
CA GLN A 447 15.90 3.26 -15.31
C GLN A 447 15.90 1.94 -16.09
N GLU A 448 16.94 1.13 -15.92
CA GLU A 448 17.06 -0.18 -16.56
C GLU A 448 16.34 -1.28 -15.77
N PRO A 449 15.81 -2.33 -16.44
CA PRO A 449 15.20 -3.46 -15.76
C PRO A 449 16.15 -4.12 -14.75
N VAL A 450 15.62 -4.42 -13.55
CA VAL A 450 16.37 -5.15 -12.52
C VAL A 450 16.52 -6.63 -12.89
N CYS A 451 17.59 -7.29 -12.45
CA CYS A 451 17.92 -8.66 -12.85
C CYS A 451 16.85 -9.70 -12.45
N GLU A 452 16.11 -9.44 -11.37
CA GLU A 452 15.03 -10.31 -10.90
C GLU A 452 13.83 -10.33 -11.86
N TYR A 453 13.79 -9.42 -12.85
CA TYR A 453 12.74 -9.39 -13.87
C TYR A 453 12.71 -10.67 -14.73
N MET A 454 13.86 -11.34 -14.91
CA MET A 454 13.92 -12.67 -15.56
C MET A 454 13.06 -13.70 -14.82
N LEU A 455 12.90 -13.59 -13.49
CA LEU A 455 12.04 -14.48 -12.72
C LEU A 455 10.57 -14.29 -13.09
N ILE A 456 10.15 -13.05 -13.33
CA ILE A 456 8.80 -12.72 -13.78
C ILE A 456 8.59 -13.19 -15.22
N GLN A 457 9.55 -12.91 -16.12
CA GLN A 457 9.47 -13.32 -17.53
C GLN A 457 9.34 -14.84 -17.68
N LYS A 458 10.15 -15.61 -16.95
CA LYS A 458 10.08 -17.08 -16.97
C LYS A 458 8.67 -17.60 -16.66
N ILE A 459 7.97 -16.98 -15.70
CA ILE A 459 6.60 -17.34 -15.35
C ILE A 459 5.59 -16.91 -16.45
N LEU A 460 5.81 -15.76 -17.08
CA LEU A 460 4.96 -15.30 -18.18
C LEU A 460 5.12 -16.18 -19.43
N GLU A 461 6.34 -16.66 -19.70
CA GLU A 461 6.66 -17.56 -20.82
C GLU A 461 6.19 -19.00 -20.58
N GLU A 462 6.17 -19.46 -19.33
CA GLU A 462 5.67 -20.78 -18.91
C GLU A 462 4.12 -20.87 -18.90
N SER A 463 3.40 -19.82 -19.32
CA SER A 463 1.94 -19.86 -19.44
C SER A 463 1.51 -20.62 -20.70
N PRO A 464 0.64 -21.65 -20.59
CA PRO A 464 0.20 -22.47 -21.71
C PRO A 464 -0.69 -21.73 -22.72
#